data_AF-A0A7W0XM76-F1
#
_entry.id   AF-A0A7W0XM76-F1
#
_cell.length_a   1.000
_cell.length_b   1.000
_cell.length_c   1.000
_cell.angle_alpha   90.00
_cell.angle_beta   90.00
_cell.angle_gamma   90.00
#
_symmetry.space_group_name_H-M   'P 1'
#
loop_
_entity.id
_entity.type
_entity.pdbx_description
1 polymer ?
#
loop_
_entity_poly.entity_id
_entity_poly.type
_entity_poly.pdbx_seq_one_letter_code
_entity_poly.pdbx_strand_id
1 'polypeptide(L)'
;MDESAPRMLARTLSELGGDVAEFPLRWKGLRNGELLDKIEEAGVDFLMTCDKNLRFQQSFRDRKVGLVVLPFQRLDLLLEIAPQIVSALRVQAERSIVTMSGDGLYRRDPLA
;
A
#
# COMPACT_ATOMS: atom_id res chain seq x y z
N MET A 1 14.05 -12.98 2.83
CA MET A 1 12.69 -12.44 2.96
C MET A 1 11.77 -13.39 2.24
N ASP A 2 10.88 -14.03 2.98
CA ASP A 2 9.90 -14.95 2.41
C ASP A 2 8.97 -14.20 1.46
N GLU A 3 8.99 -14.59 0.17
CA GLU A 3 8.06 -14.07 -0.84
C GLU A 3 6.59 -14.43 -0.53
N SER A 4 6.35 -15.33 0.41
CA SER A 4 5.00 -15.71 0.86
C SER A 4 4.32 -14.64 1.68
N ALA A 5 5.05 -13.74 2.36
CA ALA A 5 4.43 -12.77 3.27
C ALA A 5 3.56 -11.72 2.54
N PRO A 6 4.04 -11.04 1.49
CA PRO A 6 3.21 -10.12 0.72
C PRO A 6 2.01 -10.82 0.05
N ARG A 7 2.21 -12.04 -0.44
CA ARG A 7 1.14 -12.83 -1.08
C ARG A 7 0.05 -13.22 -0.09
N MET A 8 0.43 -13.69 1.09
CA MET A 8 -0.50 -14.07 2.14
C MET A 8 -1.32 -12.87 2.63
N LEU A 9 -0.70 -11.70 2.76
CA LEU A 9 -1.41 -10.47 3.12
C LEU A 9 -2.42 -10.09 2.02
N ALA A 10 -1.98 -9.99 0.77
CA ALA A 10 -2.87 -9.62 -0.34
C ALA A 10 -4.07 -10.57 -0.47
N ARG A 11 -3.83 -11.88 -0.31
CA ARG A 11 -4.88 -12.89 -0.28
C ARG A 11 -5.85 -12.67 0.87
N THR A 12 -5.35 -12.47 2.09
CA THR A 12 -6.20 -12.26 3.28
C THR A 12 -7.07 -11.01 3.13
N LEU A 13 -6.48 -9.92 2.65
CA LEU A 13 -7.21 -8.67 2.40
C LEU A 13 -8.28 -8.85 1.31
N SER A 14 -7.99 -9.63 0.26
CA SER A 14 -8.96 -9.98 -0.79
C SER A 14 -10.12 -10.82 -0.24
N GLU A 15 -9.81 -11.81 0.61
CA GLU A 15 -10.81 -12.66 1.27
C GLU A 15 -11.74 -11.84 2.20
N LEU A 16 -11.22 -10.76 2.79
CA LEU A 16 -12.00 -9.78 3.58
C LEU A 16 -12.77 -8.76 2.70
N GLY A 17 -12.67 -8.87 1.38
CA GLY A 17 -13.37 -8.00 0.43
C GLY A 17 -12.68 -6.65 0.19
N GLY A 18 -11.36 -6.59 0.31
CA GLY A 18 -10.54 -5.51 -0.22
C GLY A 18 -10.14 -5.78 -1.68
N ASP A 19 -10.16 -4.77 -2.52
CA ASP A 19 -9.66 -4.87 -3.90
C ASP A 19 -8.15 -4.65 -3.89
N VAL A 20 -7.39 -5.73 -3.68
CA VAL A 20 -5.92 -5.70 -3.66
C VAL A 20 -5.35 -6.85 -4.47
N ALA A 21 -4.21 -6.62 -5.11
CA ALA A 21 -3.50 -7.64 -5.87
C ALA A 21 -2.09 -7.86 -5.30
N GLU A 22 -1.50 -9.01 -5.63
CA GLU A 22 -0.11 -9.29 -5.29
C GLU A 22 0.85 -8.34 -6.01
N PHE A 23 1.95 -8.00 -5.33
CA PHE A 23 3.01 -7.20 -5.93
C PHE A 23 3.68 -7.95 -7.10
N PRO A 24 3.70 -7.39 -8.32
CA PRO A 24 4.31 -8.08 -9.47
C PRO A 24 5.82 -8.24 -9.31
N LEU A 25 6.32 -9.48 -9.36
CA LEU A 25 7.76 -9.75 -9.27
C LEU A 25 8.59 -9.03 -10.34
N ARG A 26 8.01 -8.78 -11.52
CA ARG A 26 8.65 -8.02 -12.61
C ARG A 26 8.96 -6.55 -12.24
N TRP A 27 8.34 -6.02 -11.19
CA TRP A 27 8.58 -4.67 -10.70
C TRP A 27 9.57 -4.62 -9.53
N LYS A 28 10.05 -5.79 -9.08
CA LYS A 28 11.05 -5.90 -8.01
C LYS A 28 12.36 -5.26 -8.48
N GLY A 29 12.91 -4.36 -7.68
CA GLY A 29 14.17 -3.68 -7.98
C GLY A 29 14.05 -2.46 -8.91
N LEU A 30 12.84 -2.11 -9.38
CA LEU A 30 12.61 -0.83 -10.02
C LEU A 30 12.87 0.31 -9.03
N ARG A 31 13.37 1.44 -9.53
CA ARG A 31 13.46 2.65 -8.70
C ARG A 31 12.05 3.13 -8.37
N ASN A 32 11.89 3.79 -7.23
CA ASN A 32 10.59 4.26 -6.74
C ASN A 32 9.79 5.06 -7.79
N GLY A 33 10.44 5.92 -8.58
CA GLY A 33 9.79 6.64 -9.68
C GLY A 33 9.26 5.72 -10.77
N GLU A 34 10.10 4.79 -11.27
CA GLU A 34 9.73 3.81 -12.31
C GLU A 34 8.65 2.84 -11.82
N LEU A 35 8.67 2.48 -10.54
CA LEU A 35 7.64 1.67 -9.91
C LEU A 35 6.30 2.39 -9.94
N LEU A 36 6.26 3.67 -9.53
CA LEU A 36 5.04 4.48 -9.55
C LEU A 36 4.51 4.67 -10.98
N ASP A 37 5.39 4.90 -11.97
CA ASP A 37 5.02 4.94 -13.39
C ASP A 37 4.30 3.64 -13.80
N LYS A 38 4.86 2.48 -13.44
CA LYS A 38 4.29 1.17 -13.82
C LYS A 38 2.95 0.88 -13.13
N ILE A 39 2.76 1.37 -11.90
CA ILE A 39 1.50 1.26 -11.17
C ILE A 39 0.43 2.12 -11.87
N GLU A 40 0.78 3.35 -12.24
CA GLU A 40 -0.10 4.24 -13.00
C GLU A 40 -0.46 3.68 -14.38
N GLU A 41 0.53 3.18 -15.13
CA GLU A 41 0.33 2.54 -16.44
C GLU A 41 -0.56 1.28 -16.34
N ALA A 42 -0.50 0.56 -15.21
CA ALA A 42 -1.34 -0.60 -14.96
C ALA A 42 -2.76 -0.25 -14.51
N GLY A 43 -3.07 1.04 -14.33
CA GLY A 43 -4.38 1.51 -13.86
C GLY A 43 -4.64 1.15 -12.39
N VAL A 44 -3.60 0.99 -11.58
CA VAL A 44 -3.72 0.69 -10.16
C VAL A 44 -3.82 1.99 -9.37
N ASP A 45 -4.83 2.11 -8.50
CA ASP A 45 -5.13 3.37 -7.81
C ASP A 45 -4.21 3.67 -6.63
N PHE A 46 -3.62 2.65 -6.02
CA PHE A 46 -2.77 2.82 -4.84
C PHE A 46 -1.65 1.78 -4.74
N LEU A 47 -0.54 2.20 -4.13
CA LEU A 47 0.53 1.32 -3.69
C LEU A 47 0.45 1.10 -2.18
N MET A 48 0.46 -0.15 -1.73
CA MET A 48 0.63 -0.50 -0.33
C MET A 48 2.10 -0.81 -0.04
N THR A 49 2.67 -0.19 0.99
CA THR A 49 4.07 -0.36 1.36
C THR A 49 4.26 -0.29 2.87
N CYS A 50 5.30 -0.96 3.37
CA CYS A 50 5.77 -0.78 4.74
C CYS A 50 6.94 0.22 4.84
N ASP A 51 7.36 0.80 3.71
CA ASP A 51 8.42 1.81 3.65
C ASP A 51 7.85 3.22 3.88
N LYS A 52 8.09 3.74 5.08
CA LYS A 52 7.67 5.10 5.49
C LYS A 52 8.43 6.20 4.76
N ASN A 53 9.60 5.90 4.19
CA ASN A 53 10.43 6.88 3.50
C ASN A 53 9.98 7.11 2.06
N LEU A 54 9.26 6.17 1.46
CA LEU A 54 8.80 6.28 0.07
C LEU A 54 8.01 7.57 -0.18
N ARG A 55 7.17 7.97 0.78
CA ARG A 55 6.40 9.23 0.74
C ARG A 55 7.26 10.50 0.67
N PHE A 56 8.51 10.45 1.13
CA PHE A 56 9.43 11.58 1.19
C PHE A 56 10.49 11.53 0.09
N GLN A 57 10.78 10.35 -0.45
CA GLN A 57 11.78 10.15 -1.49
C GLN A 57 11.27 10.47 -2.91
N GLN A 58 9.94 10.44 -3.13
CA GLN A 58 9.32 10.74 -4.43
C GLN A 58 8.22 11.78 -4.29
N SER A 59 8.07 12.62 -5.31
CA SER A 59 6.94 13.53 -5.41
C SER A 59 5.70 12.76 -5.83
N PHE A 60 4.67 12.81 -5.00
CA PHE A 60 3.33 12.30 -5.34
C PHE A 60 2.42 13.41 -5.89
N ARG A 61 2.90 14.66 -5.98
CA ARG A 61 2.12 15.83 -6.39
C ARG A 61 1.43 15.68 -7.74
N ASP A 62 2.20 15.16 -8.70
CA ASP A 62 1.78 15.00 -10.08
C ASP A 62 1.26 13.58 -10.37
N ARG A 63 1.20 12.73 -9.32
CA ARG A 63 0.79 11.34 -9.42
C ARG A 63 -0.71 11.18 -9.17
N LYS A 64 -1.30 10.22 -9.87
CA LYS A 64 -2.67 9.74 -9.65
C LYS A 64 -2.71 8.64 -8.60
N VAL A 65 -1.60 7.93 -8.43
CA VAL A 65 -1.47 6.84 -7.46
C VAL A 65 -1.45 7.35 -6.02
N GLY A 66 -2.32 6.79 -5.19
CA GLY A 66 -2.30 6.93 -3.73
C GLY A 66 -1.26 6.02 -3.07
N LEU A 67 -0.97 6.27 -1.79
CA LEU A 67 0.00 5.49 -1.03
C LEU A 67 -0.59 5.05 0.30
N VAL A 68 -0.56 3.75 0.58
CA VAL A 68 -0.94 3.17 1.88
C VAL A 68 0.33 2.71 2.59
N VAL A 69 0.64 3.35 3.71
CA VAL A 69 1.81 3.03 4.52
C VAL A 69 1.38 2.20 5.71
N LEU A 70 1.80 0.94 5.72
CA LEU A 70 1.53 -0.01 6.79
C LEU A 70 2.47 0.22 7.99
N PRO A 71 2.03 -0.08 9.22
CA PRO A 71 2.79 0.21 10.43
C PRO A 71 3.96 -0.76 10.66
N PHE A 72 3.85 -1.98 10.13
CA PHE A 72 4.73 -3.11 10.44
C PHE A 72 5.26 -3.79 9.18
N GLN A 73 6.50 -4.28 9.24
CA GLN A 73 7.10 -5.17 8.24
C GLN A 73 6.77 -6.65 8.51
N ARG A 74 6.28 -6.96 9.72
CA ARG A 74 5.96 -8.32 10.14
C ARG A 74 4.54 -8.68 9.72
N LEU A 75 4.38 -9.83 9.06
CA LEU A 75 3.11 -10.29 8.53
C LEU A 75 2.07 -10.59 9.62
N ASP A 76 2.46 -11.24 10.70
CA ASP A 76 1.57 -11.61 11.81
C ASP A 76 0.82 -10.40 12.37
N LEU A 77 1.53 -9.31 12.63
CA LEU A 77 0.93 -8.05 13.10
C LEU A 77 0.03 -7.40 12.05
N LEU A 78 0.34 -7.54 10.75
CA LEU A 78 -0.51 -7.02 9.68
C LEU A 78 -1.80 -7.83 9.52
N LEU A 79 -1.74 -9.14 9.76
CA LEU A 79 -2.91 -10.01 9.74
C LEU A 79 -3.86 -9.70 10.91
N GLU A 80 -3.33 -9.37 12.09
CA GLU A 80 -4.14 -8.93 13.24
C GLU A 80 -4.96 -7.66 12.94
N ILE A 81 -4.43 -6.75 12.13
CA ILE A 81 -5.10 -5.50 11.73
C ILE A 81 -5.69 -5.54 10.31
N ALA A 82 -5.76 -6.71 9.68
CA ALA A 82 -6.23 -6.84 8.30
C ALA A 82 -7.64 -6.25 8.05
N PRO A 83 -8.63 -6.41 8.97
CA PRO A 83 -9.93 -5.76 8.82
C PRO A 83 -9.84 -4.22 8.78
N GLN A 84 -8.95 -3.64 9.59
CA GLN A 84 -8.70 -2.20 9.64
C GLN A 84 -8.00 -1.73 8.36
N ILE A 85 -7.09 -2.53 7.80
CA ILE A 85 -6.48 -2.25 6.49
C ILE A 85 -7.56 -2.17 5.42
N VAL A 86 -8.46 -3.16 5.33
CA VAL A 86 -9.57 -3.14 4.36
C VAL A 86 -10.49 -1.94 4.55
N SER A 87 -10.82 -1.59 5.80
CA SER A 87 -11.61 -0.40 6.11
C SER A 87 -10.93 0.88 5.62
N ALA A 88 -9.62 1.00 5.83
CA ALA A 88 -8.81 2.12 5.36
C ALA A 88 -8.78 2.22 3.81
N LEU A 89 -8.72 1.07 3.12
CA LEU A 89 -8.77 1.01 1.65
C LEU A 89 -10.11 1.52 1.11
N ARG A 90 -11.23 1.23 1.79
CA ARG A 90 -12.57 1.66 1.33
C ARG A 90 -12.80 3.17 1.45
N VAL A 91 -12.17 3.81 2.42
CA VAL A 91 -12.26 5.27 2.61
C VAL A 91 -11.17 6.03 1.84
N GLN A 92 -10.24 5.32 1.23
CA GLN A 92 -9.21 5.92 0.42
C GLN A 92 -9.84 6.46 -0.85
N ALA A 93 -9.96 7.80 -0.94
CA ALA A 93 -10.17 8.41 -2.23
C ALA A 93 -8.85 8.42 -3.00
N GLU A 94 -8.96 8.28 -4.32
CA GLU A 94 -7.88 8.48 -5.28
C GLU A 94 -7.02 9.70 -4.86
N ARG A 95 -5.69 9.58 -5.02
CA ARG A 95 -4.74 10.66 -4.71
C ARG A 95 -4.68 11.07 -3.23
N SER A 96 -4.47 10.11 -2.33
CA SER A 96 -4.13 10.42 -0.93
C SER A 96 -3.11 9.46 -0.33
N ILE A 97 -2.43 9.92 0.73
CA ILE A 97 -1.55 9.06 1.54
C ILE A 97 -2.34 8.62 2.78
N VAL A 98 -2.51 7.33 2.95
CA VAL A 98 -3.09 6.74 4.15
C VAL A 98 -1.95 6.13 4.97
N THR A 99 -1.70 6.67 6.15
CA THR A 99 -0.72 6.09 7.09
C THR A 99 -1.46 5.37 8.18
N MET A 100 -1.16 4.08 8.35
CA MET A 100 -1.73 3.26 9.42
C MET A 100 -0.79 3.22 10.63
N SER A 101 -1.41 3.25 11.80
CA SER A 101 -0.79 3.10 13.12
C SER A 101 -0.95 1.66 13.62
N GLY A 102 -0.11 1.27 14.57
CA GLY A 102 -0.07 -0.09 15.10
C GLY A 102 -1.31 -0.51 15.91
N ASP A 103 -2.13 0.46 16.32
CA ASP A 103 -3.43 0.28 16.96
C ASP A 103 -4.59 0.09 15.97
N GLY A 104 -4.28 0.04 14.66
CA GLY A 104 -5.28 -0.09 13.60
C GLY A 104 -5.98 1.22 13.23
N LEU A 105 -5.60 2.35 13.84
CA LEU A 105 -6.04 3.67 13.39
C LEU A 105 -5.31 4.05 12.10
N TYR A 106 -5.95 4.86 11.26
CA TYR A 106 -5.34 5.40 10.07
C TYR A 106 -5.53 6.91 10.00
N ARG A 107 -4.53 7.59 9.44
CA ARG A 107 -4.57 9.02 9.12
C ARG A 107 -4.46 9.19 7.63
N ARG A 108 -5.31 10.06 7.08
CA ARG A 108 -5.26 10.46 5.68
C ARG A 108 -4.58 11.82 5.56
N ASP A 109 -3.53 11.88 4.76
CA ASP A 109 -2.82 13.09 4.40
C ASP A 109 -3.04 13.36 2.89
N PRO A 110 -3.31 14.62 2.48
CA PRO A 110 -3.38 14.96 1.05
C PRO A 110 -2.01 14.75 0.39
N LEU A 111 -1.99 14.38 -0.90
CA LEU A 111 -0.75 14.41 -1.68
C LEU A 111 -0.26 15.86 -1.74
N ALA A 112 0.97 16.11 -1.28
CA ALA A 112 1.62 17.42 -1.31
C ALA A 112 2.08 17.79 -2.72
#